data_AF-A0A6V8N6X6-F1
#
_entry.id   AF-A0A6V8N6X6-F1
#
_cell.length_a   1.000
_cell.length_b   1.000
_cell.length_c   1.000
_cell.angle_alpha   90.00
_cell.angle_beta   90.00
_cell.angle_gamma   90.00
#
_symmetry.space_group_name_H-M   'P 1'
#
loop_
_entity.id
_entity.type
_entity.pdbx_description
1 polymer ?
#
loop_
_entity_poly.entity_id
_entity_poly.type
_entity_poly.pdbx_seq_one_letter_code
_entity_poly.pdbx_strand_id
1 'polypeptide(L)'
;MRLVSLVFGAISLALLAGCGAGGNSGSAETVSKAAASATCMDIKCHGGAVSPGTGALIADEWRASAHNLNNGAGCADCHEPPSNHPKDSCSVCHGGGTGEVTKNPDSSGKCLKCHGTAHPTDIMMVKAPQHFGYSSATVKGQAVRASFVNGRYAGNCRACHNPHLNTVTPQHQAWAASQHGNPRGVAWTNYDFTIASRALCSRCHTSTGYVAFVTSNFTVPTTAAGTGDGSRQLLACDACHASYDFKNSTRKVPAFTAPYKGYDGSALAGFPNVGETNLCIPCHSGRESGHSLDAIADFSNAGFVNPHYLAAAGLMYMQGGFTGFTSASAVIGSSTYGKSLSPDSVSTPGGMVGGTTSTHRNLGTTRINNDSHKPSFFVPGVADSNGPCVTCHLNVSGVTVRAANGHSLKIDDNAYNQLCTNCHPSENTVPLSAANFRSVFLEPQAEAFDSTLALAVYLLKTNYNIEYDPALYPYFFVGGQAHSSTSAVKDWTIAGTRNGKKLMGACFNIQLLSKDPAAFAHARSYSRRLLYDSIDFIDDGIMNRSSGDTAQTVSGAGSALTNPVYGKFTKGAKAYDSVFDSTTNGISKYVISTIASGTSEAMLYLVGWSRSATDADPAIAAAKCGAWNTPERP
;
A
#
# COMPACT_ATOMS: atom_id res chain seq x y z
N MET A 1 -36.11 2.57 18.91
CA MET A 1 -37.30 1.71 19.12
C MET A 1 -37.08 0.38 18.43
N ARG A 2 -37.16 -0.71 19.21
CA ARG A 2 -37.33 -2.14 18.87
C ARG A 2 -36.19 -2.83 18.06
N LEU A 3 -35.25 -3.53 18.70
CA LEU A 3 -35.30 -4.93 19.21
C LEU A 3 -35.79 -5.94 18.17
N VAL A 4 -34.85 -6.72 17.61
CA VAL A 4 -35.00 -8.18 17.45
C VAL A 4 -33.63 -8.82 17.71
N SER A 5 -33.49 -9.37 18.91
CA SER A 5 -32.45 -10.33 19.30
C SER A 5 -32.96 -11.76 19.07
N LEU A 6 -32.04 -12.70 18.95
CA LEU A 6 -32.17 -14.13 19.29
C LEU A 6 -33.10 -15.01 18.42
N VAL A 7 -32.48 -15.71 17.45
CA VAL A 7 -32.72 -17.14 17.25
C VAL A 7 -31.38 -17.82 16.97
N PHE A 8 -30.67 -18.17 18.05
CA PHE A 8 -29.69 -19.25 18.05
C PHE A 8 -30.46 -20.50 18.48
N GLY A 9 -30.55 -21.51 17.61
CA GLY A 9 -31.26 -22.74 17.91
C GLY A 9 -31.25 -23.71 16.73
N ALA A 10 -30.26 -24.60 16.73
CA ALA A 10 -30.28 -25.93 16.12
C ALA A 10 -30.98 -26.08 14.75
N ILE A 11 -30.25 -25.85 13.65
CA ILE A 11 -30.41 -26.64 12.43
C ILE A 11 -29.02 -27.13 12.01
N SER A 12 -28.58 -28.15 12.74
CA SER A 12 -27.52 -29.06 12.32
C SER A 12 -28.22 -30.26 11.71
N LEU A 13 -28.30 -30.34 10.37
CA LEU A 13 -28.22 -31.61 9.62
C LEU A 13 -28.33 -31.34 8.10
N ALA A 14 -27.46 -32.02 7.37
CA ALA A 14 -27.51 -32.32 5.94
C ALA A 14 -27.18 -31.20 4.92
N LEU A 15 -25.87 -30.96 4.73
CA LEU A 15 -25.25 -30.78 3.41
C LEU A 15 -23.85 -31.44 3.44
N LEU A 16 -23.81 -32.78 3.49
CA LEU A 16 -22.59 -33.54 3.21
C LEU A 16 -22.53 -33.84 1.71
N ALA A 17 -21.80 -33.01 0.97
CA ALA A 17 -21.22 -33.44 -0.29
C ALA A 17 -19.79 -33.90 0.00
N GLY A 18 -19.66 -35.16 0.43
CA GLY A 18 -18.37 -35.84 0.48
C GLY A 18 -17.85 -36.06 -0.95
N CYS A 19 -16.55 -35.82 -1.16
CA CYS A 19 -15.89 -36.11 -2.42
C CYS A 19 -15.84 -37.64 -2.59
N GLY A 20 -16.63 -38.18 -3.53
CA GLY A 20 -16.63 -39.59 -3.91
C GLY A 20 -17.90 -40.37 -3.54
N ALA A 21 -18.93 -40.28 -4.38
CA ALA A 21 -19.98 -41.31 -4.47
C ALA A 21 -20.11 -41.74 -5.93
N GLY A 22 -19.08 -42.45 -6.42
CA GLY A 22 -19.22 -43.30 -7.60
C GLY A 22 -19.82 -44.63 -7.16
N GLY A 23 -21.12 -44.78 -7.42
CA GLY A 23 -21.97 -45.98 -7.30
C GLY A 23 -21.44 -47.20 -6.55
N ASN A 24 -21.98 -47.44 -5.34
CA ASN A 24 -22.58 -48.73 -5.04
C ASN A 24 -23.56 -48.60 -3.86
N SER A 25 -24.81 -48.95 -4.12
CA SER A 25 -25.90 -49.02 -3.16
C SER A 25 -25.67 -50.19 -2.19
N GLY A 26 -25.15 -49.87 -1.01
CA GLY A 26 -25.11 -50.76 0.15
C GLY A 26 -25.00 -49.89 1.39
N SER A 27 -25.82 -50.17 2.39
CA SER A 27 -25.86 -49.53 3.71
C SER A 27 -24.57 -49.80 4.50
N ALA A 28 -23.45 -49.27 4.03
CA ALA A 28 -22.20 -49.20 4.77
C ALA A 28 -22.25 -47.96 5.66
N GLU A 29 -22.04 -48.12 6.96
CA GLU A 29 -21.82 -46.99 7.86
C GLU A 29 -20.75 -46.09 7.23
N THR A 30 -21.06 -44.81 7.06
CA THR A 30 -20.12 -43.83 6.51
C THR A 30 -18.97 -43.67 7.49
N VAL A 31 -17.90 -44.43 7.26
CA VAL A 31 -16.64 -44.32 8.03
C VAL A 31 -16.17 -42.86 7.97
N SER A 32 -15.92 -42.26 9.14
CA SER A 32 -15.41 -40.90 9.19
C SER A 32 -14.03 -40.81 8.55
N LYS A 33 -13.68 -39.66 7.98
CA LYS A 33 -12.33 -39.42 7.42
C LYS A 33 -11.25 -39.59 8.48
N ALA A 34 -11.57 -39.31 9.76
CA ALA A 34 -10.72 -39.62 10.91
C ALA A 34 -10.43 -41.12 11.04
N ALA A 35 -11.48 -41.95 11.03
CA ALA A 35 -11.35 -43.40 11.10
C ALA A 35 -10.63 -43.97 9.87
N ALA A 36 -10.96 -43.48 8.67
CA ALA A 36 -10.31 -43.90 7.42
C ALA A 36 -8.81 -43.52 7.37
N SER A 37 -8.40 -42.48 8.10
CA SER A 37 -7.01 -41.99 8.14
C SER A 37 -6.21 -42.50 9.35
N ALA A 38 -6.84 -43.21 10.29
CA ALA A 38 -6.24 -43.57 11.57
C ALA A 38 -4.97 -44.43 11.40
N THR A 39 -5.00 -45.41 10.49
CA THR A 39 -3.86 -46.28 10.21
C THR A 39 -2.71 -45.56 9.51
N CYS A 40 -3.00 -44.54 8.69
CA CYS A 40 -1.96 -43.70 8.09
C CYS A 40 -1.17 -42.93 9.15
N MET A 41 -1.87 -42.46 10.20
CA MET A 41 -1.30 -41.66 11.29
C MET A 41 -0.64 -42.49 12.40
N ASP A 42 -0.52 -43.81 12.25
CA ASP A 42 0.22 -44.64 13.20
C ASP A 42 1.72 -44.29 13.18
N ILE A 43 2.37 -44.28 14.34
CA ILE A 43 3.80 -43.92 14.47
C ILE A 43 4.73 -44.82 13.66
N LYS A 44 4.32 -46.08 13.39
CA LYS A 44 5.05 -47.02 12.53
C LYS A 44 4.93 -46.70 11.03
N CYS A 45 4.00 -45.81 10.67
CA CYS A 45 3.76 -45.36 9.30
C CYS A 45 4.09 -43.87 9.13
N HIS A 46 3.10 -42.97 9.17
CA HIS A 46 3.28 -41.53 8.99
C HIS A 46 3.02 -40.71 10.27
N GLY A 47 2.77 -41.34 11.42
CA GLY A 47 2.48 -40.66 12.67
C GLY A 47 3.62 -39.77 13.20
N GLY A 48 4.87 -40.05 12.79
CA GLY A 48 6.04 -39.22 13.10
C GLY A 48 6.38 -38.18 12.02
N ALA A 49 5.60 -38.10 10.94
CA ALA A 49 5.89 -37.18 9.86
C ALA A 49 5.60 -35.73 10.29
N VAL A 50 6.57 -34.85 10.06
CA VAL A 50 6.46 -33.43 10.37
C VAL A 50 6.26 -32.60 9.11
N SER A 51 5.43 -31.57 9.21
CA SER A 51 5.21 -30.61 8.13
C SER A 51 6.50 -29.83 7.88
N PRO A 52 7.07 -29.84 6.67
CA PRO A 52 8.35 -29.15 6.40
C PRO A 52 8.31 -27.65 6.66
N GLY A 53 7.12 -27.02 6.59
CA GLY A 53 6.95 -25.60 6.85
C GLY A 53 6.78 -25.25 8.34
N THR A 54 6.03 -26.04 9.10
CA THR A 54 5.66 -25.69 10.48
C THR A 54 6.45 -26.45 11.54
N GLY A 55 7.08 -27.57 11.17
CA GLY A 55 7.72 -28.51 12.09
C GLY A 55 6.74 -29.30 12.97
N ALA A 56 5.43 -29.06 12.86
CA ALA A 56 4.41 -29.77 13.61
C ALA A 56 4.14 -31.16 13.01
N LEU A 57 3.63 -32.08 13.83
CA LEU A 57 3.19 -33.39 13.35
C LEU A 57 2.03 -33.21 12.36
N ILE A 58 2.18 -33.77 11.15
CA ILE A 58 1.18 -33.71 10.08
C ILE A 58 -0.16 -34.27 10.55
N ALA A 59 -0.13 -35.33 11.35
CA ALA A 59 -1.31 -35.96 11.92
C ALA A 59 -2.11 -34.98 12.81
N ASP A 60 -1.42 -34.17 13.61
CA ASP A 60 -2.08 -33.22 14.51
C ASP A 60 -2.62 -32.01 13.76
N GLU A 61 -1.85 -31.50 12.79
CA GLU A 61 -2.33 -30.48 11.87
C GLU A 61 -3.61 -30.95 11.16
N TRP A 62 -3.57 -32.13 10.55
CA TRP A 62 -4.70 -32.67 9.81
C TRP A 62 -5.93 -32.88 10.70
N ARG A 63 -5.74 -33.36 11.93
CA ARG A 63 -6.85 -33.49 12.91
C ARG A 63 -7.51 -32.14 13.21
N ALA A 64 -6.73 -31.06 13.27
CA ALA A 64 -7.22 -29.70 13.48
C ALA A 64 -7.72 -29.00 12.21
N SER A 65 -7.55 -29.63 11.04
CA SER A 65 -7.93 -29.06 9.75
C SER A 65 -9.44 -29.05 9.53
N ALA A 66 -9.91 -28.13 8.69
CA ALA A 66 -11.28 -28.12 8.22
C ALA A 66 -11.64 -29.40 7.43
N HIS A 67 -10.66 -30.06 6.80
CA HIS A 67 -10.88 -31.33 6.12
C HIS A 67 -11.29 -32.46 7.07
N ASN A 68 -10.68 -32.55 8.27
CA ASN A 68 -11.09 -33.52 9.27
C ASN A 68 -12.34 -33.08 10.02
N LEU A 69 -12.36 -31.84 10.54
CA LEU A 69 -13.43 -31.33 11.40
C LEU A 69 -14.80 -31.31 10.72
N ASN A 70 -14.84 -31.18 9.39
CA ASN A 70 -16.07 -31.24 8.60
C ASN A 70 -16.28 -32.58 7.88
N ASN A 71 -15.48 -33.61 8.20
CA ASN A 71 -15.51 -34.91 7.53
C ASN A 71 -15.38 -34.83 5.99
N GLY A 72 -14.59 -33.87 5.50
CA GLY A 72 -14.47 -33.53 4.08
C GLY A 72 -13.46 -34.37 3.32
N ALA A 73 -12.23 -34.53 3.85
CA ALA A 73 -11.16 -35.29 3.19
C ALA A 73 -10.19 -35.93 4.20
N GLY A 74 -9.78 -37.17 3.91
CA GLY A 74 -8.76 -37.94 4.63
C GLY A 74 -7.47 -38.09 3.82
N CYS A 75 -6.46 -38.74 4.40
CA CYS A 75 -5.12 -38.81 3.81
C CYS A 75 -5.13 -39.45 2.40
N ALA A 76 -5.90 -40.53 2.23
CA ALA A 76 -5.96 -41.26 0.97
C ALA A 76 -6.63 -40.46 -0.17
N ASP A 77 -7.55 -39.55 0.14
CA ASP A 77 -8.26 -38.73 -0.85
C ASP A 77 -7.30 -37.79 -1.61
N CYS A 78 -6.21 -37.37 -0.94
CA CYS A 78 -5.19 -36.50 -1.54
C CYS A 78 -3.97 -37.28 -2.05
N HIS A 79 -3.53 -38.32 -1.34
CA HIS A 79 -2.27 -39.00 -1.64
C HIS A 79 -2.41 -40.22 -2.56
N GLU A 80 -3.62 -40.78 -2.69
CA GLU A 80 -3.97 -41.91 -3.56
C GLU A 80 -2.95 -43.05 -3.57
N PRO A 81 -2.70 -43.72 -2.42
CA PRO A 81 -1.69 -44.77 -2.35
C PRO A 81 -2.04 -45.96 -3.28
N PRO A 82 -1.06 -46.52 -3.99
CA PRO A 82 -1.24 -47.66 -4.88
C PRO A 82 -1.55 -48.94 -4.09
N SER A 83 -2.02 -49.95 -4.82
CA SER A 83 -2.34 -51.27 -4.28
C SER A 83 -1.16 -52.04 -3.68
N ASN A 84 0.09 -51.61 -3.86
CA ASN A 84 1.30 -52.25 -3.34
C ASN A 84 1.96 -51.49 -2.17
N HIS A 85 1.38 -50.39 -1.70
CA HIS A 85 1.81 -49.72 -0.46
C HIS A 85 1.65 -50.68 0.75
N PRO A 86 2.59 -50.75 1.72
CA PRO A 86 2.57 -51.73 2.81
C PRO A 86 1.20 -51.87 3.47
N LYS A 87 0.74 -53.11 3.54
CA LYS A 87 -0.68 -53.51 3.50
C LYS A 87 -0.96 -54.54 4.59
N ASP A 88 -1.06 -54.09 5.83
CA ASP A 88 -1.40 -54.98 6.96
C ASP A 88 -2.87 -54.85 7.40
N SER A 89 -3.77 -54.62 6.44
CA SER A 89 -5.20 -55.05 6.39
C SER A 89 -5.94 -54.37 5.21
N CYS A 90 -6.36 -55.16 4.22
CA CYS A 90 -6.42 -54.74 2.81
C CYS A 90 -7.81 -54.44 2.20
N SER A 91 -8.87 -54.06 2.94
CA SER A 91 -10.14 -53.67 2.25
C SER A 91 -11.08 -52.70 2.94
N VAL A 92 -10.83 -52.31 4.20
CA VAL A 92 -11.83 -51.54 4.98
C VAL A 92 -11.74 -50.01 4.72
N CYS A 93 -10.64 -49.51 4.15
CA CYS A 93 -10.41 -48.08 3.90
C CYS A 93 -10.31 -47.70 2.41
N HIS A 94 -10.61 -48.61 1.47
CA HIS A 94 -10.31 -48.44 0.04
C HIS A 94 -11.28 -47.53 -0.75
N GLY A 95 -11.01 -46.23 -0.73
CA GLY A 95 -10.86 -45.50 -1.99
C GLY A 95 -9.51 -45.85 -2.61
N GLY A 96 -9.38 -47.05 -3.18
CA GLY A 96 -8.14 -47.52 -3.80
C GLY A 96 -7.91 -46.84 -5.14
N GLY A 97 -6.86 -46.03 -5.24
CA GLY A 97 -6.36 -45.51 -6.51
C GLY A 97 -5.41 -46.52 -7.17
N THR A 98 -5.43 -46.58 -8.50
CA THR A 98 -4.52 -47.42 -9.32
C THR A 98 -3.18 -46.72 -9.63
N GLY A 99 -2.86 -45.61 -8.96
CA GLY A 99 -1.75 -44.72 -9.30
C GLY A 99 -0.61 -44.70 -8.26
N GLU A 100 0.55 -44.19 -8.66
CA GLU A 100 1.72 -44.00 -7.78
C GLU A 100 1.42 -43.02 -6.63
N VAL A 101 2.02 -43.26 -5.45
CA VAL A 101 1.86 -42.39 -4.26
C VAL A 101 2.21 -40.96 -4.64
N THR A 102 1.25 -40.07 -4.51
CA THR A 102 1.48 -38.66 -4.81
C THR A 102 2.11 -37.96 -3.60
N LYS A 103 3.43 -37.76 -3.62
CA LYS A 103 4.17 -37.08 -2.53
C LYS A 103 3.75 -35.61 -2.36
N ASN A 104 3.36 -34.95 -3.44
CA ASN A 104 2.91 -33.57 -3.42
C ASN A 104 1.52 -33.46 -4.09
N PRO A 105 0.43 -33.57 -3.32
CA PRO A 105 -0.94 -33.57 -3.87
C PRO A 105 -1.28 -32.27 -4.60
N ASP A 106 -0.64 -31.16 -4.21
CA ASP A 106 -0.80 -29.88 -4.88
C ASP A 106 -0.28 -29.93 -6.30
N SER A 107 1.03 -30.19 -6.50
CA SER A 107 1.64 -30.24 -7.85
C SER A 107 1.02 -31.27 -8.79
N SER A 108 0.32 -32.26 -8.24
CA SER A 108 -0.40 -33.28 -9.00
C SER A 108 -1.89 -32.97 -9.19
N GLY A 109 -2.31 -31.74 -8.89
CA GLY A 109 -3.66 -31.23 -9.15
C GLY A 109 -4.77 -31.85 -8.31
N LYS A 110 -4.43 -32.52 -7.19
CA LYS A 110 -5.42 -33.30 -6.41
C LYS A 110 -6.45 -32.40 -5.72
N CYS A 111 -6.10 -31.17 -5.40
CA CYS A 111 -7.03 -30.17 -4.85
C CYS A 111 -8.21 -29.90 -5.78
N LEU A 112 -7.96 -29.89 -7.11
CA LEU A 112 -8.95 -29.54 -8.12
C LEU A 112 -10.01 -30.64 -8.35
N LYS A 113 -9.85 -31.82 -7.74
CA LYS A 113 -10.85 -32.90 -7.75
C LYS A 113 -12.09 -32.61 -6.90
N CYS A 114 -11.97 -31.67 -5.98
CA CYS A 114 -13.06 -31.29 -5.08
C CYS A 114 -13.24 -29.75 -5.05
N HIS A 115 -12.18 -28.95 -5.27
CA HIS A 115 -12.23 -27.49 -5.25
C HIS A 115 -11.99 -26.87 -6.64
N GLY A 116 -12.93 -26.10 -7.15
CA GLY A 116 -12.74 -25.36 -8.40
C GLY A 116 -14.03 -25.21 -9.19
N THR A 117 -13.95 -24.57 -10.35
CA THR A 117 -15.12 -24.28 -11.19
C THR A 117 -15.89 -25.53 -11.65
N ALA A 118 -15.23 -26.69 -11.72
CA ALA A 118 -15.86 -27.98 -11.99
C ALA A 118 -16.73 -28.51 -10.83
N HIS A 119 -16.60 -27.95 -9.63
CA HIS A 119 -17.31 -28.35 -8.41
C HIS A 119 -18.06 -27.14 -7.81
N PRO A 120 -19.07 -26.58 -8.49
CA PRO A 120 -19.70 -25.32 -8.09
C PRO A 120 -20.42 -25.36 -6.74
N THR A 121 -20.75 -26.56 -6.24
CA THR A 121 -21.41 -26.78 -4.95
C THR A 121 -20.43 -26.97 -3.78
N ASP A 122 -19.12 -27.03 -4.05
CA ASP A 122 -18.11 -27.09 -3.00
C ASP A 122 -18.15 -25.85 -2.09
N ILE A 123 -17.83 -26.03 -0.81
CA ILE A 123 -17.91 -24.97 0.19
C ILE A 123 -16.98 -23.79 -0.12
N MET A 124 -15.80 -24.03 -0.72
CA MET A 124 -14.91 -22.94 -1.13
C MET A 124 -15.47 -22.19 -2.33
N MET A 125 -16.09 -22.89 -3.28
CA MET A 125 -16.77 -22.28 -4.42
C MET A 125 -18.00 -21.47 -4.01
N VAL A 126 -18.80 -21.98 -3.07
CA VAL A 126 -20.02 -21.31 -2.59
C VAL A 126 -19.68 -20.08 -1.75
N LYS A 127 -18.71 -20.19 -0.82
CA LYS A 127 -18.39 -19.12 0.12
C LYS A 127 -17.36 -18.12 -0.41
N ALA A 128 -16.51 -18.54 -1.34
CA ALA A 128 -15.42 -17.70 -1.84
C ALA A 128 -15.17 -17.90 -3.34
N PRO A 129 -16.19 -17.69 -4.19
CA PRO A 129 -16.10 -17.91 -5.65
C PRO A 129 -14.98 -17.11 -6.32
N GLN A 130 -14.52 -16.00 -5.71
CA GLN A 130 -13.38 -15.21 -6.17
C GLN A 130 -12.04 -15.95 -6.15
N HIS A 131 -11.92 -17.09 -5.47
CA HIS A 131 -10.71 -17.91 -5.54
C HIS A 131 -10.50 -18.45 -6.95
N PHE A 132 -11.54 -19.05 -7.54
CA PHE A 132 -11.45 -19.84 -8.76
C PHE A 132 -12.21 -19.24 -9.96
N GLY A 133 -12.96 -18.14 -9.76
CA GLY A 133 -14.04 -17.73 -10.66
C GLY A 133 -13.81 -16.48 -11.52
N TYR A 134 -13.83 -16.72 -12.84
CA TYR A 134 -14.00 -15.86 -14.02
C TYR A 134 -13.24 -14.55 -14.14
N SER A 135 -12.26 -14.60 -15.03
CA SER A 135 -11.54 -13.42 -15.48
C SER A 135 -11.07 -13.52 -16.93
N SER A 136 -11.68 -14.36 -17.78
CA SER A 136 -11.34 -14.29 -19.21
C SER A 136 -11.87 -12.98 -19.80
N ALA A 137 -11.02 -12.26 -20.53
CA ALA A 137 -11.38 -11.03 -21.23
C ALA A 137 -12.56 -11.20 -22.23
N THR A 138 -12.97 -12.44 -22.49
CA THR A 138 -13.99 -12.84 -23.48
C THR A 138 -15.42 -12.88 -22.91
N VAL A 139 -15.62 -12.91 -21.59
CA VAL A 139 -16.97 -12.87 -20.98
C VAL A 139 -17.44 -11.41 -20.84
N LYS A 140 -17.84 -10.81 -21.97
CA LYS A 140 -18.49 -9.50 -22.01
C LYS A 140 -19.93 -9.64 -21.48
N GLY A 141 -20.17 -9.26 -20.22
CA GLY A 141 -21.52 -9.19 -19.65
C GLY A 141 -21.59 -9.31 -18.12
N GLN A 142 -20.53 -9.83 -17.48
CA GLN A 142 -20.33 -9.75 -16.03
C GLN A 142 -19.14 -8.84 -15.74
N ALA A 143 -19.21 -8.06 -14.65
CA ALA A 143 -18.09 -7.22 -14.21
C ALA A 143 -16.84 -8.09 -14.04
N VAL A 144 -15.80 -7.86 -14.85
CA VAL A 144 -14.59 -8.68 -14.87
C VAL A 144 -13.93 -8.67 -13.49
N ARG A 145 -13.61 -9.84 -12.95
CA ARG A 145 -12.95 -9.99 -11.65
C ARG A 145 -11.53 -10.50 -11.85
N ALA A 146 -10.68 -10.36 -10.85
CA ALA A 146 -9.43 -11.10 -10.74
C ALA A 146 -9.61 -12.29 -9.80
N SER A 147 -8.79 -13.32 -9.96
CA SER A 147 -8.82 -14.52 -9.13
C SER A 147 -7.52 -14.69 -8.35
N PHE A 148 -7.63 -15.28 -7.15
CA PHE A 148 -6.46 -15.67 -6.35
C PHE A 148 -5.71 -16.84 -6.98
N VAL A 149 -6.47 -17.80 -7.50
CA VAL A 149 -5.96 -18.93 -8.26
C VAL A 149 -6.54 -18.88 -9.67
N ASN A 150 -5.70 -18.52 -10.64
CA ASN A 150 -6.02 -18.68 -12.05
C ASN A 150 -5.48 -20.00 -12.60
N GLY A 151 -5.60 -20.24 -13.91
CA GLY A 151 -5.16 -21.50 -14.54
C GLY A 151 -3.69 -21.85 -14.29
N ARG A 152 -2.87 -20.87 -13.87
CA ARG A 152 -1.44 -21.02 -13.56
C ARG A 152 -1.15 -21.40 -12.11
N TYR A 153 -2.14 -21.36 -11.22
CA TYR A 153 -2.00 -21.83 -9.84
C TYR A 153 -2.35 -23.31 -9.68
N ALA A 154 -2.60 -24.05 -10.77
CA ALA A 154 -2.68 -25.50 -10.74
C ALA A 154 -1.34 -26.06 -10.23
N GLY A 155 -1.33 -26.55 -8.99
CA GLY A 155 -0.11 -27.02 -8.33
C GLY A 155 0.65 -26.02 -7.48
N ASN A 156 0.05 -24.87 -7.19
CA ASN A 156 0.60 -23.84 -6.31
C ASN A 156 -0.42 -23.40 -5.23
N CYS A 157 -1.38 -24.24 -4.86
CA CYS A 157 -2.31 -23.95 -3.77
C CYS A 157 -1.59 -23.83 -2.41
N ARG A 158 -0.46 -24.53 -2.27
CA ARG A 158 0.43 -24.50 -1.10
C ARG A 158 1.25 -23.22 -1.00
N ALA A 159 1.13 -22.28 -1.94
CA ALA A 159 1.66 -20.94 -1.72
C ALA A 159 0.81 -20.13 -0.72
N CYS A 160 -0.46 -20.51 -0.55
CA CYS A 160 -1.42 -19.80 0.30
C CYS A 160 -1.97 -20.67 1.44
N HIS A 161 -1.98 -22.00 1.29
CA HIS A 161 -2.61 -22.90 2.26
C HIS A 161 -1.65 -23.97 2.77
N ASN A 162 -1.67 -24.24 4.08
CA ASN A 162 -1.18 -25.50 4.61
C ASN A 162 -2.24 -26.57 4.31
N PRO A 163 -1.95 -27.60 3.47
CA PRO A 163 -2.94 -28.63 3.12
C PRO A 163 -3.31 -29.51 4.32
N HIS A 164 -2.42 -29.60 5.32
CA HIS A 164 -2.67 -30.32 6.57
C HIS A 164 -3.33 -29.42 7.62
N LEU A 165 -3.30 -28.10 7.50
CA LEU A 165 -3.98 -27.18 8.41
C LEU A 165 -4.63 -26.05 7.61
N ASN A 166 -5.71 -26.38 6.90
CA ASN A 166 -6.38 -25.49 5.95
C ASN A 166 -7.41 -24.54 6.58
N THR A 167 -7.32 -24.31 7.89
CA THR A 167 -8.22 -23.40 8.61
C THR A 167 -7.86 -21.94 8.29
N VAL A 168 -8.86 -21.14 7.91
CA VAL A 168 -8.68 -19.72 7.60
C VAL A 168 -8.25 -18.96 8.85
N THR A 169 -7.13 -18.26 8.78
CA THR A 169 -6.61 -17.45 9.89
C THR A 169 -7.05 -15.98 9.80
N PRO A 170 -6.94 -15.19 10.88
CA PRO A 170 -7.19 -13.74 10.83
C PRO A 170 -6.34 -12.99 9.80
N GLN A 171 -5.10 -13.44 9.54
CA GLN A 171 -4.21 -12.87 8.51
C GLN A 171 -4.81 -13.01 7.11
N HIS A 172 -5.36 -14.19 6.78
CA HIS A 172 -6.03 -14.43 5.50
C HIS A 172 -7.24 -13.50 5.33
N GLN A 173 -8.05 -13.35 6.38
CA GLN A 173 -9.22 -12.47 6.36
C GLN A 173 -8.83 -11.00 6.21
N ALA A 174 -7.82 -10.55 6.95
CA ALA A 174 -7.32 -9.18 6.89
C ALA A 174 -6.72 -8.84 5.51
N TRP A 175 -5.93 -9.75 4.94
CA TRP A 175 -5.42 -9.60 3.58
C TRP A 175 -6.54 -9.57 2.54
N ALA A 176 -7.52 -10.48 2.63
CA ALA A 176 -8.66 -10.50 1.71
C ALA A 176 -9.53 -9.23 1.79
N ALA A 177 -9.57 -8.59 2.96
CA ALA A 177 -10.22 -7.28 3.16
C ALA A 177 -9.37 -6.08 2.70
N SER A 178 -8.08 -6.28 2.39
CA SER A 178 -7.20 -5.24 1.88
C SER A 178 -7.45 -4.98 0.39
N GLN A 179 -6.91 -3.86 -0.12
CA GLN A 179 -6.97 -3.56 -1.56
C GLN A 179 -6.08 -4.51 -2.39
N HIS A 180 -5.04 -5.10 -1.80
CA HIS A 180 -4.28 -6.18 -2.45
C HIS A 180 -5.10 -7.45 -2.63
N GLY A 181 -5.98 -7.75 -1.66
CA GLY A 181 -6.89 -8.90 -1.68
C GLY A 181 -8.22 -8.66 -2.40
N ASN A 182 -8.47 -7.46 -2.94
CA ASN A 182 -9.76 -7.10 -3.54
C ASN A 182 -9.86 -7.54 -5.02
N PRO A 183 -10.60 -8.61 -5.36
CA PRO A 183 -10.71 -9.13 -6.73
C PRO A 183 -11.45 -8.21 -7.71
N ARG A 184 -12.07 -7.14 -7.24
CA ARG A 184 -12.73 -6.12 -8.07
C ARG A 184 -11.91 -4.85 -8.20
N GLY A 185 -10.73 -4.77 -7.58
CA GLY A 185 -9.87 -3.62 -7.66
C GLY A 185 -9.47 -3.33 -9.10
N VAL A 186 -9.52 -2.05 -9.50
CA VAL A 186 -9.14 -1.62 -10.87
C VAL A 186 -7.67 -1.92 -11.17
N ALA A 187 -6.82 -2.01 -10.13
CA ALA A 187 -5.44 -2.47 -10.26
C ALA A 187 -5.36 -3.87 -10.91
N TRP A 188 -6.35 -4.73 -10.70
CA TRP A 188 -6.32 -6.10 -11.21
C TRP A 188 -7.24 -6.27 -12.42
N THR A 189 -8.26 -5.42 -12.54
CA THR A 189 -9.41 -5.59 -13.45
C THR A 189 -9.51 -4.55 -14.56
N ASN A 190 -8.58 -3.59 -14.67
CA ASN A 190 -8.64 -2.62 -15.76
C ASN A 190 -8.15 -3.20 -17.10
N TYR A 191 -7.04 -3.94 -17.09
CA TYR A 191 -6.51 -4.61 -18.28
C TYR A 191 -6.22 -6.09 -18.05
N ASP A 192 -6.08 -6.83 -19.14
CA ASP A 192 -5.37 -8.11 -19.09
C ASP A 192 -3.86 -7.81 -19.02
N PHE A 193 -3.28 -8.00 -17.84
CA PHE A 193 -1.86 -7.76 -17.57
C PHE A 193 -0.99 -8.98 -17.89
N THR A 194 -1.58 -10.06 -18.38
CA THR A 194 -0.88 -11.29 -18.74
C THR A 194 -0.44 -11.32 -20.20
N ILE A 195 -0.71 -10.28 -20.99
CA ILE A 195 -0.30 -10.24 -22.41
C ILE A 195 1.07 -9.59 -22.60
N ALA A 196 1.76 -9.96 -23.68
CA ALA A 196 3.12 -9.49 -24.00
C ALA A 196 3.23 -7.96 -24.09
N SER A 197 2.23 -7.27 -24.66
CA SER A 197 2.23 -5.79 -24.76
C SER A 197 2.12 -5.07 -23.42
N ARG A 198 1.84 -5.79 -22.34
CA ARG A 198 1.78 -5.29 -20.96
C ARG A 198 2.78 -5.96 -20.04
N ALA A 199 3.84 -6.55 -20.60
CA ALA A 199 4.88 -7.23 -19.83
C ALA A 199 5.34 -6.38 -18.64
N LEU A 200 5.76 -5.13 -18.86
CA LEU A 200 6.24 -4.24 -17.78
C LEU A 200 5.21 -3.91 -16.69
N CYS A 201 3.91 -4.04 -16.98
CA CYS A 201 2.84 -3.81 -16.02
C CYS A 201 2.68 -4.99 -15.04
N SER A 202 3.00 -6.20 -15.51
CA SER A 202 2.75 -7.44 -14.75
C SER A 202 3.57 -7.52 -13.47
N ARG A 203 4.73 -6.83 -13.39
CA ARG A 203 5.53 -6.69 -12.16
C ARG A 203 4.73 -6.12 -10.98
N CYS A 204 3.72 -5.27 -11.25
CA CYS A 204 2.89 -4.66 -10.20
C CYS A 204 1.48 -5.27 -10.14
N HIS A 205 0.97 -5.72 -11.29
CA HIS A 205 -0.43 -6.09 -11.47
C HIS A 205 -0.70 -7.60 -11.44
N THR A 206 0.33 -8.42 -11.23
CA THR A 206 0.21 -9.89 -11.16
C THR A 206 1.21 -10.45 -10.16
N SER A 207 0.84 -11.46 -9.37
CA SER A 207 1.76 -12.18 -8.48
C SER A 207 2.91 -12.82 -9.23
N THR A 208 2.63 -13.51 -10.34
CA THR A 208 3.65 -14.20 -11.12
C THR A 208 4.63 -13.23 -11.77
N GLY A 209 4.13 -12.07 -12.24
CA GLY A 209 4.99 -11.02 -12.78
C GLY A 209 5.88 -10.41 -11.72
N TYR A 210 5.35 -10.11 -10.52
CA TYR A 210 6.14 -9.63 -9.40
C TYR A 210 7.22 -10.63 -8.99
N VAL A 211 6.86 -11.91 -8.78
CA VAL A 211 7.80 -12.97 -8.38
C VAL A 211 8.90 -13.15 -9.41
N ALA A 212 8.56 -13.19 -10.71
CA ALA A 212 9.54 -13.27 -11.78
C ALA A 212 10.49 -12.06 -11.78
N PHE A 213 9.95 -10.85 -11.57
CA PHE A 213 10.74 -9.62 -11.53
C PHE A 213 11.79 -9.66 -10.43
N VAL A 214 11.37 -9.92 -9.18
CA VAL A 214 12.28 -9.86 -8.03
C VAL A 214 13.24 -11.05 -7.99
N THR A 215 12.81 -12.23 -8.45
CA THR A 215 13.68 -13.44 -8.52
C THR A 215 14.75 -13.30 -9.60
N SER A 216 14.45 -12.57 -10.67
CA SER A 216 15.43 -12.25 -11.73
C SER A 216 16.39 -11.10 -11.38
N ASN A 217 16.39 -10.65 -10.12
CA ASN A 217 17.12 -9.45 -9.71
C ASN A 217 16.80 -8.24 -10.60
N PHE A 218 15.51 -8.05 -10.89
CA PHE A 218 14.95 -6.95 -11.68
C PHE A 218 15.36 -6.90 -13.16
N THR A 219 15.90 -7.99 -13.72
CA THR A 219 16.43 -8.01 -15.10
C THR A 219 15.39 -8.38 -16.16
N VAL A 220 14.38 -9.17 -15.82
CA VAL A 220 13.42 -9.68 -16.80
C VAL A 220 12.31 -8.64 -17.05
N PRO A 221 12.10 -8.17 -18.29
CA PRO A 221 10.84 -7.54 -18.66
C PRO A 221 9.76 -8.60 -18.49
N THR A 222 8.85 -8.39 -17.55
CA THR A 222 8.02 -9.43 -16.95
C THR A 222 7.03 -10.05 -17.94
N THR A 223 7.48 -11.00 -18.74
CA THR A 223 6.63 -11.92 -19.51
C THR A 223 6.33 -13.12 -18.62
N ALA A 224 5.50 -12.92 -17.60
CA ALA A 224 4.91 -14.04 -16.86
C ALA A 224 3.81 -14.74 -17.69
N ALA A 225 3.91 -14.75 -19.03
CA ALA A 225 2.82 -15.01 -19.95
C ALA A 225 3.11 -16.21 -20.87
N GLY A 226 2.74 -17.41 -20.43
CA GLY A 226 2.44 -18.47 -21.38
C GLY A 226 1.25 -18.05 -22.25
N THR A 227 1.34 -18.29 -23.55
CA THR A 227 0.31 -17.97 -24.53
C THR A 227 -0.96 -18.80 -24.25
N GLY A 228 -2.05 -18.18 -23.80
CA GLY A 228 -3.39 -18.81 -23.81
C GLY A 228 -4.29 -18.65 -22.58
N ASP A 229 -3.78 -18.20 -21.44
CA ASP A 229 -4.60 -17.94 -20.24
C ASP A 229 -4.94 -16.45 -20.11
N GLY A 230 -6.14 -16.05 -20.55
CA GLY A 230 -6.63 -14.66 -20.50
C GLY A 230 -7.27 -14.27 -19.16
N SER A 231 -7.00 -15.03 -18.10
CA SER A 231 -7.42 -14.71 -16.74
C SER A 231 -6.67 -13.50 -16.16
N ARG A 232 -7.36 -12.75 -15.31
CA ARG A 232 -6.78 -11.71 -14.47
C ARG A 232 -6.35 -12.28 -13.13
N GLN A 233 -5.12 -11.96 -12.75
CA GLN A 233 -4.49 -12.40 -11.53
C GLN A 233 -4.43 -11.26 -10.51
N LEU A 234 -4.60 -11.59 -9.24
CA LEU A 234 -4.38 -10.68 -8.12
C LEU A 234 -2.93 -10.75 -7.60
N LEU A 235 -2.63 -9.98 -6.55
CA LEU A 235 -1.44 -10.13 -5.72
C LEU A 235 -1.72 -11.10 -4.54
N ALA A 236 -1.43 -12.38 -4.72
CA ALA A 236 -1.58 -13.48 -3.77
C ALA A 236 -0.44 -13.53 -2.74
N CYS A 237 -0.56 -14.45 -1.78
CA CYS A 237 0.37 -14.60 -0.66
C CYS A 237 1.82 -14.81 -1.11
N ASP A 238 2.04 -15.50 -2.24
CA ASP A 238 3.37 -15.83 -2.76
C ASP A 238 4.13 -14.66 -3.38
N ALA A 239 3.46 -13.54 -3.62
CA ALA A 239 4.16 -12.30 -3.92
C ALA A 239 5.04 -11.86 -2.75
N CYS A 240 4.53 -11.96 -1.51
CA CYS A 240 5.21 -11.52 -0.30
C CYS A 240 5.92 -12.65 0.44
N HIS A 241 5.46 -13.90 0.28
CA HIS A 241 6.01 -15.07 0.96
C HIS A 241 6.60 -16.06 -0.05
N ALA A 242 7.69 -16.71 0.33
CA ALA A 242 8.36 -17.72 -0.48
C ALA A 242 7.75 -19.12 -0.27
N SER A 243 6.97 -19.33 0.79
CA SER A 243 6.27 -20.60 1.07
C SER A 243 5.04 -20.40 1.99
N TYR A 244 4.29 -21.48 2.25
CA TYR A 244 3.20 -21.49 3.26
C TYR A 244 3.68 -21.42 4.71
N ASP A 245 5.00 -21.49 4.97
CA ASP A 245 5.54 -21.12 6.28
C ASP A 245 5.58 -19.59 6.39
N PHE A 246 4.40 -18.97 6.45
CA PHE A 246 4.27 -17.51 6.38
C PHE A 246 5.05 -16.77 7.47
N LYS A 247 5.35 -17.44 8.60
CA LYS A 247 6.08 -16.86 9.72
C LYS A 247 7.56 -16.65 9.40
N ASN A 248 8.18 -17.57 8.66
CA ASN A 248 9.62 -17.53 8.42
C ASN A 248 9.99 -17.41 6.93
N SER A 249 9.01 -17.29 6.05
CA SER A 249 9.23 -17.29 4.59
C SER A 249 8.99 -15.95 3.91
N THR A 250 9.00 -14.82 4.62
CA THR A 250 8.92 -13.50 3.96
C THR A 250 9.99 -13.40 2.88
N ARG A 251 9.56 -13.08 1.65
CA ARG A 251 10.42 -13.09 0.48
C ARG A 251 11.45 -11.97 0.59
N LYS A 252 12.73 -12.34 0.52
CA LYS A 252 13.82 -11.37 0.58
C LYS A 252 14.02 -10.73 -0.78
N VAL A 253 13.90 -9.41 -0.85
CA VAL A 253 14.08 -8.61 -2.07
C VAL A 253 15.28 -7.67 -1.85
N PRO A 254 16.24 -7.60 -2.79
CA PRO A 254 17.37 -6.67 -2.67
C PRO A 254 16.93 -5.20 -2.87
N ALA A 255 17.84 -4.27 -2.64
CA ALA A 255 17.58 -2.85 -2.93
C ALA A 255 17.19 -2.66 -4.41
N PHE A 256 16.17 -1.83 -4.63
CA PHE A 256 15.64 -1.57 -5.96
C PHE A 256 16.13 -0.21 -6.48
N THR A 257 16.44 -0.13 -7.76
CA THR A 257 16.65 1.13 -8.47
C THR A 257 15.55 1.27 -9.51
N ALA A 258 14.71 2.30 -9.35
CA ALA A 258 13.63 2.53 -10.30
C ALA A 258 14.19 3.02 -11.64
N PRO A 259 13.72 2.47 -12.78
CA PRO A 259 14.25 2.80 -14.11
C PRO A 259 13.68 4.12 -14.66
N TYR A 260 13.58 5.15 -13.82
CA TYR A 260 13.21 6.50 -14.28
C TYR A 260 14.33 7.03 -15.15
N LYS A 261 13.99 7.45 -16.38
CA LYS A 261 14.99 7.83 -17.37
C LYS A 261 15.30 9.32 -17.25
N GLY A 262 16.56 9.66 -17.00
CA GLY A 262 17.10 11.01 -17.24
C GLY A 262 17.41 11.25 -18.74
N TYR A 263 17.90 12.44 -19.06
CA TYR A 263 18.30 12.82 -20.43
C TYR A 263 19.40 11.90 -21.02
N ASP A 264 20.23 11.32 -20.16
CA ASP A 264 21.34 10.41 -20.50
C ASP A 264 20.92 8.92 -20.48
N GLY A 265 19.65 8.64 -20.18
CA GLY A 265 19.13 7.28 -20.04
C GLY A 265 19.53 6.56 -18.74
N SER A 266 20.23 7.23 -17.82
CA SER A 266 20.60 6.65 -16.53
C SER A 266 19.40 6.53 -15.59
N ALA A 267 19.41 5.51 -14.73
CA ALA A 267 18.39 5.32 -13.70
C ALA A 267 18.71 6.19 -12.49
N LEU A 268 17.83 7.16 -12.20
CA LEU A 268 18.13 8.24 -11.25
C LEU A 268 17.58 8.05 -9.84
N ALA A 269 16.91 6.93 -9.55
CA ALA A 269 16.21 6.71 -8.27
C ALA A 269 16.58 5.38 -7.61
N GLY A 270 17.68 5.38 -6.86
CA GLY A 270 18.07 4.29 -5.98
C GLY A 270 17.33 4.31 -4.65
N PHE A 271 16.78 3.18 -4.24
CA PHE A 271 16.18 3.01 -2.92
C PHE A 271 17.14 2.25 -2.00
N PRO A 272 17.22 2.62 -0.70
CA PRO A 272 18.14 1.95 0.22
C PRO A 272 17.69 0.53 0.51
N ASN A 273 18.65 -0.35 0.83
CA ASN A 273 18.31 -1.68 1.35
C ASN A 273 17.86 -1.54 2.81
N VAL A 274 16.56 -1.70 3.08
CA VAL A 274 15.97 -1.57 4.42
C VAL A 274 15.20 -2.82 4.85
N GLY A 275 15.68 -3.99 4.42
CA GLY A 275 15.07 -5.28 4.77
C GLY A 275 13.71 -5.49 4.09
N GLU A 276 12.71 -5.90 4.86
CA GLU A 276 11.42 -6.35 4.30
C GLU A 276 10.64 -5.26 3.56
N THR A 277 10.89 -3.97 3.85
CA THR A 277 10.28 -2.87 3.07
C THR A 277 10.62 -2.95 1.58
N ASN A 278 11.75 -3.57 1.21
CA ASN A 278 12.13 -3.77 -0.19
C ASN A 278 11.08 -4.57 -0.98
N LEU A 279 10.22 -5.34 -0.33
CA LEU A 279 9.09 -6.01 -0.99
C LEU A 279 8.12 -5.00 -1.63
N CYS A 280 7.89 -3.88 -0.98
CA CYS A 280 6.89 -2.90 -1.40
C CYS A 280 7.41 -1.99 -2.53
N ILE A 281 8.71 -1.68 -2.50
CA ILE A 281 9.32 -0.62 -3.30
C ILE A 281 9.15 -0.81 -4.81
N PRO A 282 9.34 -2.00 -5.43
CA PRO A 282 9.23 -2.18 -6.88
C PRO A 282 7.88 -1.76 -7.48
N CYS A 283 6.81 -1.84 -6.70
CA CYS A 283 5.46 -1.45 -7.10
C CYS A 283 5.15 -0.01 -6.67
N HIS A 284 5.52 0.36 -5.45
CA HIS A 284 5.19 1.65 -4.83
C HIS A 284 6.24 2.75 -5.07
N SER A 285 7.26 2.50 -5.88
CA SER A 285 8.18 3.54 -6.33
C SER A 285 7.46 4.56 -7.23
N GLY A 286 6.44 4.12 -7.97
CA GLY A 286 5.91 4.81 -9.15
C GLY A 286 6.47 4.20 -10.45
N ARG A 287 5.95 4.64 -11.60
CA ARG A 287 6.51 4.29 -12.92
C ARG A 287 7.39 5.38 -13.50
N GLU A 288 7.16 6.64 -13.12
CA GLU A 288 7.91 7.81 -13.55
C GLU A 288 8.22 8.70 -12.35
N SER A 289 9.24 9.55 -12.46
CA SER A 289 9.53 10.63 -11.50
C SER A 289 9.60 11.97 -12.23
N GLY A 290 9.82 13.06 -11.49
CA GLY A 290 10.05 14.36 -12.12
C GLY A 290 11.29 14.38 -13.02
N HIS A 291 12.25 13.47 -12.81
CA HIS A 291 13.41 13.30 -13.70
C HIS A 291 13.03 12.82 -15.10
N SER A 292 11.90 12.10 -15.24
CA SER A 292 11.40 11.66 -16.55
C SER A 292 11.08 12.85 -17.49
N LEU A 293 10.85 14.06 -16.94
CA LEU A 293 10.65 15.27 -17.73
C LEU A 293 11.97 15.80 -18.33
N ASP A 294 13.13 15.41 -17.79
CA ASP A 294 14.44 15.81 -18.34
C ASP A 294 14.70 15.19 -19.72
N ALA A 295 14.00 14.10 -20.04
CA ALA A 295 14.09 13.43 -21.34
C ALA A 295 13.22 14.07 -22.44
N ILE A 296 12.41 15.09 -22.13
CA ILE A 296 11.54 15.77 -23.11
C ILE A 296 12.29 16.94 -23.73
N ALA A 297 12.49 16.88 -25.05
CA ALA A 297 13.14 17.94 -25.81
C ALA A 297 12.19 19.10 -26.19
N ASP A 298 10.94 18.79 -26.51
CA ASP A 298 9.94 19.76 -26.98
C ASP A 298 8.66 19.68 -26.13
N PHE A 299 8.47 20.70 -25.29
CA PHE A 299 7.28 20.85 -24.44
C PHE A 299 6.09 21.51 -25.15
N SER A 300 6.24 21.98 -26.39
CA SER A 300 5.13 22.54 -27.17
C SER A 300 4.23 21.45 -27.77
N ASN A 301 4.69 20.20 -27.78
CA ASN A 301 3.93 19.04 -28.24
C ASN A 301 4.36 17.75 -27.54
N ALA A 302 4.13 17.66 -26.23
CA ALA A 302 4.46 16.50 -25.42
C ALA A 302 3.22 15.92 -24.72
N GLY A 303 3.08 14.59 -24.71
CA GLY A 303 2.10 13.92 -23.86
C GLY A 303 2.47 14.04 -22.37
N PHE A 304 1.47 14.05 -21.49
CA PHE A 304 1.70 14.08 -20.06
C PHE A 304 2.50 12.86 -19.56
N VAL A 305 3.57 13.11 -18.81
CA VAL A 305 4.33 12.07 -18.09
C VAL A 305 3.60 11.72 -16.81
N ASN A 306 3.05 10.50 -16.74
CA ASN A 306 2.25 10.06 -15.60
C ASN A 306 3.13 9.35 -14.54
N PRO A 307 3.22 9.86 -13.29
CA PRO A 307 3.94 9.19 -12.18
C PRO A 307 3.46 7.75 -11.94
N HIS A 308 2.20 7.48 -12.26
CA HIS A 308 1.47 6.27 -11.92
C HIS A 308 1.17 6.15 -10.42
N TYR A 309 0.25 5.25 -10.08
CA TYR A 309 -0.55 5.34 -8.86
C TYR A 309 0.16 4.81 -7.60
N LEU A 310 -0.27 5.27 -6.42
CA LEU A 310 0.14 4.77 -5.10
C LEU A 310 1.66 4.72 -4.91
N ALA A 311 2.36 5.77 -5.36
CA ALA A 311 3.82 5.89 -5.34
C ALA A 311 4.36 6.28 -3.94
N ALA A 312 3.86 5.61 -2.89
CA ALA A 312 4.19 5.89 -1.50
C ALA A 312 5.68 5.76 -1.20
N ALA A 313 6.38 4.78 -1.79
CA ALA A 313 7.83 4.66 -1.65
C ALA A 313 8.54 5.81 -2.39
N GLY A 314 8.07 6.18 -3.58
CA GLY A 314 8.59 7.35 -4.32
C GLY A 314 8.57 8.61 -3.46
N LEU A 315 7.46 8.86 -2.74
CA LEU A 315 7.34 9.98 -1.81
C LEU A 315 8.15 9.79 -0.53
N MET A 316 8.03 8.63 0.14
CA MET A 316 8.71 8.28 1.40
C MET A 316 10.24 8.27 1.29
N TYR A 317 10.80 8.12 0.09
CA TYR A 317 12.24 8.19 -0.16
C TYR A 317 12.66 9.41 -0.99
N MET A 318 11.74 10.34 -1.28
CA MET A 318 12.01 11.56 -2.10
C MET A 318 12.58 11.24 -3.49
N GLN A 319 12.17 10.11 -4.05
CA GLN A 319 12.55 9.64 -5.39
C GLN A 319 11.47 9.89 -6.45
N GLY A 320 10.28 10.32 -6.05
CA GLY A 320 9.18 10.71 -6.92
C GLY A 320 8.80 12.17 -6.74
N GLY A 321 8.27 12.81 -7.77
CA GLY A 321 7.92 14.24 -7.76
C GLY A 321 8.86 15.07 -8.62
N PHE A 322 8.40 16.25 -9.04
CA PHE A 322 9.18 17.24 -9.77
C PHE A 322 9.60 18.37 -8.83
N THR A 323 10.90 18.64 -8.80
CA THR A 323 11.54 19.58 -7.86
C THR A 323 12.26 20.73 -8.57
N GLY A 324 12.35 20.68 -9.91
CA GLY A 324 13.10 21.62 -10.76
C GLY A 324 12.44 22.99 -10.97
N PHE A 325 11.75 23.52 -9.97
CA PHE A 325 11.15 24.86 -10.03
C PHE A 325 12.17 25.97 -9.78
N THR A 326 13.15 25.70 -8.92
CA THR A 326 14.17 26.65 -8.50
C THR A 326 15.53 25.95 -8.35
N SER A 327 16.62 26.72 -8.31
CA SER A 327 17.98 26.18 -8.11
C SER A 327 18.37 26.17 -6.63
N ALA A 328 19.36 25.33 -6.29
CA ALA A 328 20.02 25.31 -4.97
C ALA A 328 20.59 26.68 -4.55
N SER A 329 20.90 27.55 -5.52
CA SER A 329 21.39 28.91 -5.28
C SER A 329 20.32 29.92 -4.90
N ALA A 330 19.03 29.58 -5.02
CA ALA A 330 17.92 30.45 -4.66
C ALA A 330 17.55 30.40 -3.16
N VAL A 331 18.39 29.76 -2.33
CA VAL A 331 18.20 29.69 -0.88
C VAL A 331 18.30 31.09 -0.28
N ILE A 332 17.29 31.47 0.50
CA ILE A 332 17.24 32.77 1.18
C ILE A 332 17.34 32.55 2.69
N GLY A 333 18.40 33.07 3.30
CA GLY A 333 18.61 32.99 4.75
C GLY A 333 18.56 31.55 5.27
N SER A 334 17.75 31.31 6.29
CA SER A 334 17.50 29.98 6.86
C SER A 334 16.33 29.23 6.22
N SER A 335 15.67 29.82 5.21
CA SER A 335 14.52 29.19 4.56
C SER A 335 14.93 27.89 3.88
N THR A 336 13.98 26.97 3.80
CA THR A 336 14.11 25.73 3.05
C THR A 336 13.72 25.93 1.57
N TYR A 337 13.30 27.14 1.21
CA TYR A 337 13.04 27.54 -0.17
C TYR A 337 14.33 27.52 -0.98
N GLY A 338 14.27 27.02 -2.22
CA GLY A 338 15.47 26.88 -3.04
C GLY A 338 16.39 25.74 -2.61
N LYS A 339 16.18 25.07 -1.47
CA LYS A 339 17.01 23.91 -1.10
C LYS A 339 16.75 22.74 -2.04
N SER A 340 17.80 21.98 -2.32
CA SER A 340 17.67 20.74 -3.07
C SER A 340 16.69 19.82 -2.35
N LEU A 341 15.62 19.43 -3.06
CA LEU A 341 14.66 18.44 -2.59
C LEU A 341 15.12 17.00 -2.93
N SER A 342 16.41 16.82 -3.22
CA SER A 342 17.01 15.51 -3.44
C SER A 342 17.27 14.79 -2.12
N PRO A 343 17.21 13.44 -2.12
CA PRO A 343 17.67 12.64 -0.98
C PRO A 343 19.17 12.91 -0.71
N ASP A 344 19.54 13.01 0.56
CA ASP A 344 20.93 13.06 0.97
C ASP A 344 21.57 11.67 0.81
N SER A 345 22.65 11.63 0.03
CA SER A 345 23.42 10.42 -0.26
C SER A 345 24.11 9.82 0.97
N VAL A 346 24.26 10.59 2.05
CA VAL A 346 24.87 10.15 3.31
C VAL A 346 23.82 9.56 4.26
N SER A 347 22.55 10.00 4.14
CA SER A 347 21.53 9.67 5.11
C SER A 347 20.38 8.79 4.63
N THR A 348 20.20 8.58 3.31
CA THR A 348 19.09 7.78 2.72
C THR A 348 18.82 6.50 3.55
N PRO A 349 17.62 6.36 4.18
CA PRO A 349 16.37 7.06 3.88
C PRO A 349 16.29 8.56 4.27
N GLY A 350 17.25 9.05 5.04
CA GLY A 350 17.41 10.42 5.51
C GLY A 350 17.32 11.44 4.38
N GLY A 351 16.47 12.45 4.63
CA GLY A 351 15.94 13.39 3.66
C GLY A 351 16.94 14.42 3.15
N MET A 352 16.57 15.70 3.16
CA MET A 352 17.41 16.76 2.60
C MET A 352 18.54 17.16 3.54
N VAL A 353 19.79 17.26 3.05
CA VAL A 353 20.90 17.86 3.81
C VAL A 353 20.50 19.26 4.29
N GLY A 354 20.38 19.44 5.62
CA GLY A 354 19.99 20.72 6.23
C GLY A 354 18.58 21.21 5.87
N GLY A 355 17.67 20.35 5.43
CA GLY A 355 16.27 20.66 5.06
C GLY A 355 15.22 19.84 5.83
N THR A 356 13.96 19.84 5.39
CA THR A 356 12.86 19.05 5.96
C THR A 356 13.25 17.57 6.09
N THR A 357 13.41 17.11 7.32
CA THR A 357 13.58 15.69 7.66
C THR A 357 12.28 15.18 8.25
N SER A 358 11.84 14.00 7.83
CA SER A 358 10.73 13.30 8.49
C SER A 358 11.30 12.12 9.26
N THR A 359 11.13 12.12 10.58
CA THR A 359 11.55 11.02 11.46
C THR A 359 10.87 9.70 11.08
N HIS A 360 9.70 9.74 10.43
CA HIS A 360 9.04 8.55 9.89
C HIS A 360 9.89 7.77 8.88
N ARG A 361 10.88 8.40 8.23
CA ARG A 361 11.80 7.71 7.30
C ARG A 361 12.87 6.89 8.02
N ASN A 362 13.16 7.24 9.27
CA ASN A 362 14.12 6.52 10.11
C ASN A 362 13.50 5.28 10.72
N LEU A 363 12.16 5.18 10.75
CA LEU A 363 11.44 4.00 11.23
C LEU A 363 11.88 2.74 10.49
N GLY A 364 12.12 1.68 11.24
CA GLY A 364 12.63 0.42 10.72
C GLY A 364 14.09 0.47 10.29
N THR A 365 14.85 1.45 10.78
CA THR A 365 16.30 1.56 10.59
C THR A 365 16.99 1.88 11.91
N THR A 366 18.27 1.54 12.03
CA THR A 366 19.08 1.86 13.23
C THR A 366 19.17 3.35 13.56
N ARG A 367 18.76 4.23 12.63
CA ARG A 367 18.73 5.68 12.83
C ARG A 367 17.64 6.13 13.80
N ILE A 368 16.62 5.31 14.05
CA ILE A 368 15.60 5.65 15.06
C ILE A 368 16.14 5.51 16.49
N ASN A 369 17.25 4.79 16.68
CA ASN A 369 17.79 4.53 18.01
C ASN A 369 18.19 5.83 18.71
N ASN A 370 17.73 5.97 19.96
CA ASN A 370 17.85 7.16 20.81
C ASN A 370 17.11 8.40 20.28
N ASP A 371 16.06 8.22 19.48
CA ASP A 371 15.20 9.32 19.07
C ASP A 371 14.67 10.09 20.29
N SER A 372 14.73 11.42 20.21
CA SER A 372 14.46 12.31 21.33
C SER A 372 12.99 12.35 21.74
N HIS A 373 12.06 11.90 20.89
CA HIS A 373 10.64 11.83 21.25
C HIS A 373 10.40 10.80 22.36
N LYS A 374 11.09 9.65 22.31
CA LYS A 374 10.97 8.59 23.31
C LYS A 374 12.20 7.70 23.35
N PRO A 375 13.30 8.17 23.94
CA PRO A 375 14.58 7.45 23.92
C PRO A 375 14.54 6.11 24.67
N SER A 376 13.57 5.90 25.55
CA SER A 376 13.37 4.62 26.25
C SER A 376 12.66 3.56 25.41
N PHE A 377 11.95 3.95 24.34
CA PHE A 377 11.29 3.01 23.43
C PHE A 377 12.12 2.77 22.18
N PHE A 378 12.67 3.84 21.59
CA PHE A 378 13.49 3.74 20.39
C PHE A 378 14.92 3.36 20.76
N VAL A 379 15.11 2.08 21.07
CA VAL A 379 16.38 1.49 21.48
C VAL A 379 16.79 0.37 20.51
N PRO A 380 18.08 -0.02 20.45
CA PRO A 380 18.51 -1.12 19.60
C PRO A 380 17.64 -2.37 19.77
N GLY A 381 17.16 -2.92 18.66
CA GLY A 381 16.25 -4.05 18.60
C GLY A 381 14.75 -3.72 18.60
N VAL A 382 14.36 -2.45 18.78
CA VAL A 382 12.95 -2.01 18.77
C VAL A 382 12.73 -0.95 17.69
N ALA A 383 11.80 -1.22 16.77
CA ALA A 383 11.44 -0.35 15.63
C ALA A 383 12.62 0.04 14.70
N ASP A 384 13.75 -0.64 14.80
CA ASP A 384 15.02 -0.27 14.15
C ASP A 384 15.40 -1.18 12.96
N SER A 385 14.45 -1.98 12.48
CA SER A 385 14.64 -2.93 11.40
C SER A 385 13.40 -3.08 10.51
N ASN A 386 13.61 -3.59 9.29
CA ASN A 386 12.60 -3.85 8.26
C ASN A 386 11.99 -2.63 7.55
N GLY A 387 12.48 -1.42 7.82
CA GLY A 387 12.14 -0.20 7.09
C GLY A 387 10.75 0.39 7.42
N PRO A 388 10.45 1.58 6.89
CA PRO A 388 9.31 2.39 7.32
C PRO A 388 7.96 1.81 6.88
N CYS A 389 7.89 1.19 5.69
CA CYS A 389 6.64 0.60 5.21
C CYS A 389 6.19 -0.55 6.12
N VAL A 390 7.11 -1.43 6.51
CA VAL A 390 6.81 -2.53 7.44
C VAL A 390 6.55 -2.01 8.84
N THR A 391 7.28 -0.99 9.29
CA THR A 391 7.09 -0.45 10.65
C THR A 391 5.70 0.17 10.84
N CYS A 392 5.14 0.82 9.81
CA CYS A 392 3.79 1.41 9.88
C CYS A 392 2.67 0.43 9.50
N HIS A 393 2.87 -0.36 8.43
CA HIS A 393 1.83 -1.19 7.83
C HIS A 393 1.92 -2.66 8.16
N LEU A 394 3.00 -3.12 8.82
CA LEU A 394 3.28 -4.46 9.33
C LEU A 394 3.66 -4.41 10.82
N ASN A 395 4.07 -5.53 11.40
CA ASN A 395 4.44 -5.55 12.81
C ASN A 395 5.74 -4.77 13.01
N VAL A 396 5.75 -3.85 13.97
CA VAL A 396 6.98 -3.15 14.38
C VAL A 396 7.97 -4.17 14.91
N SER A 397 9.25 -4.06 14.55
CA SER A 397 10.27 -4.97 15.06
C SER A 397 10.47 -4.78 16.57
N GLY A 398 10.72 -5.86 17.30
CA GLY A 398 11.01 -5.80 18.74
C GLY A 398 9.83 -5.50 19.66
N VAL A 399 8.60 -5.38 19.15
CA VAL A 399 7.39 -5.22 19.97
C VAL A 399 6.43 -6.39 19.82
N THR A 400 5.50 -6.50 20.76
CA THR A 400 4.43 -7.49 20.77
C THR A 400 3.68 -7.54 19.45
N VAL A 401 3.38 -8.75 18.98
CA VAL A 401 2.72 -8.96 17.69
C VAL A 401 1.31 -8.38 17.67
N ARG A 402 0.98 -7.56 16.66
CA ARG A 402 -0.39 -7.06 16.42
C ARG A 402 -1.32 -8.15 15.88
N ALA A 403 -2.61 -8.00 16.12
CA ALA A 403 -3.63 -8.91 15.57
C ALA A 403 -3.51 -9.02 14.04
N ALA A 404 -3.64 -10.24 13.51
CA ALA A 404 -3.46 -10.57 12.09
C ALA A 404 -2.12 -10.09 11.48
N ASN A 405 -1.12 -9.77 12.30
CA ASN A 405 0.13 -9.11 11.91
C ASN A 405 -0.11 -7.88 10.99
N GLY A 406 -1.31 -7.30 11.09
CA GLY A 406 -1.97 -6.31 10.23
C GLY A 406 -1.78 -6.47 8.71
N HIS A 407 -2.07 -7.67 8.22
CA HIS A 407 -2.21 -7.94 6.79
C HIS A 407 -3.33 -7.13 6.09
N SER A 408 -4.11 -6.33 6.82
CA SER A 408 -4.99 -5.32 6.25
C SER A 408 -4.22 -4.16 5.60
N LEU A 409 -2.94 -3.98 5.97
CA LEU A 409 -2.07 -2.86 5.61
C LEU A 409 -2.63 -1.48 6.00
N LYS A 410 -3.69 -1.45 6.81
CA LYS A 410 -4.26 -0.23 7.34
C LYS A 410 -3.42 0.20 8.55
N ILE A 411 -3.20 1.51 8.70
CA ILE A 411 -2.81 2.06 10.00
C ILE A 411 -4.04 1.95 10.89
N ASP A 412 -4.07 0.95 11.76
CA ASP A 412 -5.16 0.63 12.68
C ASP A 412 -4.84 1.00 14.13
N ASP A 413 -5.80 0.72 15.02
CA ASP A 413 -5.72 0.99 16.44
C ASP A 413 -4.51 0.29 17.09
N ASN A 414 -4.15 -0.90 16.58
CA ASN A 414 -2.97 -1.62 17.04
C ASN A 414 -1.69 -0.94 16.56
N ALA A 415 -1.63 -0.50 15.30
CA ALA A 415 -0.50 0.27 14.78
C ALA A 415 -0.29 1.56 15.59
N TYR A 416 -1.37 2.27 15.93
CA TYR A 416 -1.31 3.45 16.78
C TYR A 416 -0.71 3.15 18.16
N ASN A 417 -1.24 2.12 18.84
CA ASN A 417 -0.79 1.73 20.19
C ASN A 417 0.66 1.23 20.21
N GLN A 418 1.11 0.55 19.16
CA GLN A 418 2.47 0.00 19.08
C GLN A 418 3.52 1.06 18.77
N LEU A 419 3.18 2.04 17.94
CA LEU A 419 4.17 2.93 17.35
C LEU A 419 3.84 4.40 17.56
N CYS A 420 2.69 4.87 17.08
CA CYS A 420 2.40 6.29 16.95
C CYS A 420 2.35 7.00 18.31
N THR A 421 1.79 6.37 19.33
CA THR A 421 1.69 6.94 20.68
C THR A 421 3.06 7.24 21.33
N ASN A 422 4.15 6.70 20.77
CA ASN A 422 5.50 6.98 21.26
C ASN A 422 5.99 8.39 20.87
N CYS A 423 5.42 9.01 19.83
CA CYS A 423 5.74 10.38 19.42
C CYS A 423 4.52 11.32 19.43
N HIS A 424 3.32 10.77 19.28
CA HIS A 424 2.06 11.52 19.19
C HIS A 424 1.14 11.24 20.38
N PRO A 425 1.48 11.69 21.61
CA PRO A 425 0.65 11.45 22.80
C PRO A 425 -0.58 12.36 22.86
N SER A 426 -0.53 13.51 22.20
CA SER A 426 -1.62 14.49 22.16
C SER A 426 -1.56 15.30 20.88
N GLU A 427 -2.71 15.86 20.52
CA GLU A 427 -2.86 16.87 19.49
C GLU A 427 -3.37 18.13 20.18
N ASN A 428 -2.53 19.16 20.28
CA ASN A 428 -2.80 20.34 21.12
C ASN A 428 -3.07 19.90 22.58
N THR A 429 -4.18 20.36 23.15
CA THR A 429 -4.64 19.98 24.50
C THR A 429 -5.41 18.66 24.55
N VAL A 430 -5.62 17.99 23.40
CA VAL A 430 -6.42 16.75 23.32
C VAL A 430 -5.49 15.53 23.36
N PRO A 431 -5.55 14.68 24.39
CA PRO A 431 -4.83 13.42 24.41
C PRO A 431 -5.28 12.50 23.26
N LEU A 432 -4.32 11.90 22.57
CA LEU A 432 -4.58 10.96 21.50
C LEU A 432 -4.66 9.53 22.03
N SER A 433 -5.55 8.74 21.44
CA SER A 433 -5.82 7.34 21.73
C SER A 433 -6.11 6.60 20.44
N ALA A 434 -6.07 5.26 20.49
CA ALA A 434 -6.50 4.43 19.37
C ALA A 434 -7.90 4.77 18.84
N ALA A 435 -8.80 5.24 19.71
CA ALA A 435 -10.18 5.55 19.33
C ALA A 435 -10.33 6.90 18.60
N ASN A 436 -9.44 7.87 18.82
CA ASN A 436 -9.62 9.24 18.32
C ASN A 436 -8.48 9.76 17.43
N PHE A 437 -7.33 9.06 17.32
CA PHE A 437 -6.19 9.56 16.53
C PHE A 437 -6.53 9.80 15.06
N ARG A 438 -7.48 9.05 14.50
CA ARG A 438 -7.93 9.28 13.12
C ARG A 438 -8.62 10.63 12.98
N SER A 439 -9.67 10.86 13.76
CA SER A 439 -10.51 12.05 13.63
C SER A 439 -9.88 13.31 14.21
N VAL A 440 -9.05 13.18 15.25
CA VAL A 440 -8.42 14.32 15.92
C VAL A 440 -7.09 14.70 15.26
N PHE A 441 -6.36 13.74 14.70
CA PHE A 441 -5.01 13.97 14.18
C PHE A 441 -4.86 13.71 12.68
N LEU A 442 -5.28 12.55 12.15
CA LEU A 442 -5.04 12.23 10.73
C LEU A 442 -5.99 12.95 9.76
N GLU A 443 -7.28 13.00 10.06
CA GLU A 443 -8.31 13.58 9.20
C GLU A 443 -8.09 15.09 8.98
N PRO A 444 -7.81 15.92 10.00
CA PRO A 444 -7.49 17.34 9.78
C PRO A 444 -6.26 17.56 8.88
N GLN A 445 -5.26 16.67 8.96
CA GLN A 445 -4.07 16.73 8.11
C GLN A 445 -4.39 16.33 6.67
N ALA A 446 -5.29 15.37 6.47
CA ALA A 446 -5.80 14.99 5.16
C ALA A 446 -6.59 16.13 4.52
N GLU A 447 -7.50 16.76 5.26
CA GLU A 447 -8.31 17.89 4.79
C GLU A 447 -7.43 19.09 4.37
N ALA A 448 -6.39 19.40 5.15
CA ALA A 448 -5.46 20.48 4.82
C ALA A 448 -4.64 20.17 3.55
N PHE A 449 -4.22 18.91 3.38
CA PHE A 449 -3.56 18.44 2.17
C PHE A 449 -4.49 18.50 0.95
N ASP A 450 -5.71 17.99 1.05
CA ASP A 450 -6.71 17.98 -0.02
C ASP A 450 -7.10 19.41 -0.43
N SER A 451 -7.24 20.32 0.54
CA SER A 451 -7.49 21.75 0.28
C SER A 451 -6.35 22.38 -0.52
N THR A 452 -5.11 22.03 -0.20
CA THR A 452 -3.92 22.55 -0.91
C THR A 452 -3.81 21.98 -2.32
N LEU A 453 -4.10 20.70 -2.50
CA LEU A 453 -4.17 20.07 -3.82
C LEU A 453 -5.26 20.72 -4.69
N ALA A 454 -6.41 21.02 -4.10
CA ALA A 454 -7.52 21.67 -4.78
C ALA A 454 -7.22 23.11 -5.19
N LEU A 455 -6.51 23.87 -4.35
CA LEU A 455 -6.00 25.19 -4.71
C LEU A 455 -5.11 25.09 -5.96
N ALA A 456 -4.20 24.11 -6.01
CA ALA A 456 -3.34 23.92 -7.18
C ALA A 456 -4.14 23.59 -8.46
N VAL A 457 -5.15 22.71 -8.35
CA VAL A 457 -6.06 22.40 -9.48
C VAL A 457 -6.88 23.63 -9.90
N TYR A 458 -7.35 24.43 -8.95
CA TYR A 458 -8.07 25.66 -9.24
C TYR A 458 -7.20 26.66 -10.03
N LEU A 459 -5.97 26.88 -9.58
CA LEU A 459 -5.03 27.79 -10.24
C LEU A 459 -4.67 27.32 -11.66
N LEU A 460 -4.50 26.01 -11.88
CA LEU A 460 -4.34 25.47 -13.24
C LEU A 460 -5.51 25.86 -14.15
N LYS A 461 -6.75 25.71 -13.65
CA LYS A 461 -7.95 26.05 -14.41
C LYS A 461 -8.01 27.56 -14.69
N THR A 462 -7.82 28.40 -13.67
CA THR A 462 -8.01 29.85 -13.83
C THR A 462 -6.89 30.54 -14.59
N ASN A 463 -5.64 30.12 -14.39
CA ASN A 463 -4.47 30.86 -14.89
C ASN A 463 -3.92 30.26 -16.20
N TYR A 464 -4.23 28.99 -16.48
CA TYR A 464 -3.72 28.28 -17.66
C TYR A 464 -4.83 27.69 -18.55
N ASN A 465 -6.10 27.80 -18.14
CA ASN A 465 -7.21 27.12 -18.81
C ASN A 465 -6.96 25.61 -18.97
N ILE A 466 -6.43 24.96 -17.92
CA ILE A 466 -6.20 23.52 -17.87
C ILE A 466 -7.14 22.90 -16.84
N GLU A 467 -7.97 21.96 -17.25
CA GLU A 467 -8.87 21.20 -16.39
C GLU A 467 -8.23 19.85 -16.00
N TYR A 468 -8.26 19.54 -14.70
CA TYR A 468 -7.80 18.27 -14.16
C TYR A 468 -8.98 17.31 -13.96
N ASP A 469 -8.88 16.12 -14.53
CA ASP A 469 -9.84 15.03 -14.34
C ASP A 469 -9.12 13.78 -13.82
N PRO A 470 -9.25 13.43 -12.53
CA PRO A 470 -8.57 12.28 -11.95
C PRO A 470 -9.08 10.94 -12.50
N ALA A 471 -10.24 10.89 -13.16
CA ALA A 471 -10.86 9.65 -13.63
C ALA A 471 -10.50 9.31 -15.08
N LEU A 472 -10.03 10.28 -15.88
CA LEU A 472 -9.80 10.09 -17.31
C LEU A 472 -8.35 10.39 -17.71
N TYR A 473 -7.58 9.38 -18.13
CA TYR A 473 -6.25 9.59 -18.72
C TYR A 473 -6.35 10.40 -20.03
N PRO A 474 -5.48 11.40 -20.28
CA PRO A 474 -4.23 11.74 -19.57
C PRO A 474 -4.35 12.78 -18.43
N TYR A 475 -5.55 12.94 -17.86
CA TYR A 475 -5.91 13.73 -16.68
C TYR A 475 -5.88 15.24 -16.82
N PHE A 476 -5.18 15.79 -17.82
CA PHE A 476 -5.11 17.24 -18.05
C PHE A 476 -5.67 17.58 -19.43
N PHE A 477 -6.69 18.42 -19.46
CA PHE A 477 -7.45 18.79 -20.65
C PHE A 477 -7.50 20.30 -20.82
N VAL A 478 -7.63 20.77 -22.06
CA VAL A 478 -7.87 22.17 -22.38
C VAL A 478 -9.27 22.55 -21.88
N GLY A 479 -9.35 23.61 -21.08
CA GLY A 479 -10.56 24.01 -20.39
C GLY A 479 -11.67 24.45 -21.34
N GLY A 480 -12.91 24.12 -20.96
CA GLY A 480 -14.11 24.43 -21.74
C GLY A 480 -14.37 23.46 -22.92
N GLN A 481 -13.56 22.40 -23.05
CA GLN A 481 -13.73 21.35 -24.04
C GLN A 481 -14.19 20.04 -23.38
N ALA A 482 -14.91 19.20 -24.11
CA ALA A 482 -15.22 17.86 -23.63
C ALA A 482 -13.93 17.04 -23.44
N HIS A 483 -13.77 16.40 -22.28
CA HIS A 483 -12.55 15.64 -21.97
C HIS A 483 -12.41 14.42 -22.88
N SER A 484 -11.35 14.40 -23.68
CA SER A 484 -11.05 13.35 -24.64
C SER A 484 -9.58 13.41 -25.08
N SER A 485 -9.12 12.44 -25.85
CA SER A 485 -7.75 12.43 -26.38
C SER A 485 -7.42 13.64 -27.26
N THR A 486 -8.42 14.30 -27.85
CA THR A 486 -8.23 15.49 -28.70
C THR A 486 -8.14 16.78 -27.90
N SER A 487 -8.75 16.84 -26.71
CA SER A 487 -8.64 17.99 -25.79
C SER A 487 -7.54 17.82 -24.74
N ALA A 488 -6.82 16.69 -24.74
CA ALA A 488 -5.67 16.48 -23.88
C ALA A 488 -4.60 17.56 -24.09
N VAL A 489 -4.06 18.10 -22.99
CA VAL A 489 -2.97 19.08 -23.05
C VAL A 489 -1.72 18.44 -23.67
N LYS A 490 -1.17 19.10 -24.69
CA LYS A 490 0.09 18.74 -25.37
C LYS A 490 1.08 19.88 -25.46
N ASP A 491 0.58 21.10 -25.59
CA ASP A 491 1.40 22.31 -25.50
C ASP A 491 1.46 22.78 -24.04
N TRP A 492 2.57 22.47 -23.38
CA TRP A 492 2.85 22.90 -22.01
C TRP A 492 3.50 24.27 -21.97
N THR A 493 3.96 24.79 -23.11
CA THR A 493 4.53 26.14 -23.20
C THR A 493 3.45 27.21 -23.26
N ILE A 494 2.19 26.83 -23.49
CA ILE A 494 1.05 27.74 -23.68
C ILE A 494 1.41 28.76 -24.76
N ALA A 495 1.55 28.29 -26.00
CA ALA A 495 2.00 29.07 -27.15
C ALA A 495 3.30 29.86 -26.88
N GLY A 496 4.25 29.25 -26.16
CA GLY A 496 5.55 29.84 -25.84
C GLY A 496 5.56 30.86 -24.70
N THR A 497 4.44 31.11 -24.01
CA THR A 497 4.34 32.11 -22.94
C THR A 497 4.74 31.62 -21.55
N ARG A 498 5.00 30.30 -21.40
CA ARG A 498 5.28 29.64 -20.12
C ARG A 498 6.43 28.66 -20.24
N ASN A 499 7.06 28.38 -19.10
CA ASN A 499 8.04 27.31 -18.99
C ASN A 499 7.33 25.95 -18.97
N GLY A 500 7.30 25.25 -20.10
CA GLY A 500 6.55 24.00 -20.25
C GLY A 500 7.03 22.86 -19.35
N LYS A 501 8.33 22.79 -19.06
CA LYS A 501 8.87 21.81 -18.11
C LYS A 501 8.33 22.01 -16.70
N LYS A 502 8.31 23.25 -16.21
CA LYS A 502 7.76 23.58 -14.88
C LYS A 502 6.24 23.41 -14.85
N LEU A 503 5.51 23.76 -15.91
CA LEU A 503 4.06 23.56 -15.97
C LEU A 503 3.68 22.07 -15.95
N MET A 504 4.32 21.25 -16.78
CA MET A 504 4.13 19.80 -16.73
C MET A 504 4.58 19.24 -15.38
N GLY A 505 5.65 19.79 -14.78
CA GLY A 505 6.13 19.41 -13.46
C GLY A 505 5.13 19.69 -12.33
N ALA A 506 4.44 20.83 -12.37
CA ALA A 506 3.35 21.14 -11.44
C ALA A 506 2.18 20.15 -11.60
N CYS A 507 1.80 19.85 -12.85
CA CYS A 507 0.78 18.84 -13.16
C CYS A 507 1.20 17.43 -12.73
N PHE A 508 2.49 17.11 -12.86
CA PHE A 508 3.08 15.85 -12.39
C PHE A 508 2.91 15.72 -10.87
N ASN A 509 3.22 16.77 -10.11
CA ASN A 509 3.06 16.77 -8.65
C ASN A 509 1.59 16.66 -8.23
N ILE A 510 0.67 17.36 -8.90
CA ILE A 510 -0.79 17.24 -8.66
C ILE A 510 -1.25 15.80 -8.90
N GLN A 511 -0.84 15.17 -10.00
CA GLN A 511 -1.19 13.78 -10.27
C GLN A 511 -0.53 12.81 -9.28
N LEU A 512 0.74 13.00 -8.92
CA LEU A 512 1.42 12.14 -7.96
C LEU A 512 0.69 12.13 -6.62
N LEU A 513 0.36 13.32 -6.13
CA LEU A 513 -0.22 13.53 -4.79
C LEU A 513 -1.71 13.17 -4.75
N SER A 514 -2.47 13.46 -5.80
CA SER A 514 -3.86 12.97 -5.92
C SER A 514 -3.97 11.43 -5.99
N LYS A 515 -2.89 10.75 -6.41
CA LYS A 515 -2.83 9.30 -6.53
C LYS A 515 -2.07 8.61 -5.40
N ASP A 516 -1.63 9.36 -4.40
CA ASP A 516 -1.30 8.86 -3.07
C ASP A 516 -2.12 9.65 -2.03
N PRO A 517 -3.37 9.24 -1.75
CA PRO A 517 -4.25 9.98 -0.85
C PRO A 517 -3.74 10.02 0.60
N ALA A 518 -2.73 9.20 0.96
CA ALA A 518 -2.07 9.21 2.25
C ALA A 518 -0.71 9.91 2.22
N ALA A 519 -0.39 10.67 1.17
CA ALA A 519 0.85 11.43 1.06
C ALA A 519 1.09 12.38 2.24
N PHE A 520 0.01 12.91 2.84
CA PHE A 520 0.07 13.71 4.06
C PHE A 520 0.61 12.94 5.28
N ALA A 521 0.55 11.61 5.29
CA ALA A 521 1.10 10.75 6.33
C ALA A 521 2.43 10.11 5.90
N HIS A 522 2.55 9.66 4.64
CA HIS A 522 3.76 9.04 4.11
C HIS A 522 4.94 10.02 4.06
N ALA A 523 4.71 11.26 3.62
CA ALA A 523 5.78 12.19 3.34
C ALA A 523 5.33 13.65 3.51
N ARG A 524 4.58 13.95 4.59
CA ARG A 524 3.91 15.24 4.84
C ARG A 524 4.69 16.46 4.35
N SER A 525 5.91 16.64 4.86
CA SER A 525 6.73 17.82 4.64
C SER A 525 7.20 17.92 3.18
N TYR A 526 7.48 16.77 2.56
CA TYR A 526 7.87 16.69 1.16
C TYR A 526 6.69 16.91 0.22
N SER A 527 5.56 16.24 0.45
CA SER A 527 4.32 16.41 -0.30
C SER A 527 3.81 17.85 -0.25
N ARG A 528 3.84 18.46 0.95
CA ARG A 528 3.59 19.89 1.15
C ARG A 528 4.50 20.74 0.29
N ARG A 529 5.81 20.45 0.29
CA ARG A 529 6.79 21.24 -0.44
C ARG A 529 6.61 21.13 -1.95
N LEU A 530 6.29 19.95 -2.47
CA LEU A 530 5.93 19.75 -3.87
C LEU A 530 4.71 20.61 -4.26
N LEU A 531 3.67 20.65 -3.42
CA LEU A 531 2.50 21.50 -3.66
C LEU A 531 2.84 22.99 -3.57
N TYR A 532 3.59 23.41 -2.55
CA TYR A 532 3.98 24.81 -2.37
C TYR A 532 4.69 25.36 -3.60
N ASP A 533 5.72 24.67 -4.08
CA ASP A 533 6.51 25.11 -5.25
C ASP A 533 5.70 25.02 -6.54
N SER A 534 4.80 24.05 -6.65
CA SER A 534 3.87 23.97 -7.79
C SER A 534 2.90 25.14 -7.80
N ILE A 535 2.35 25.52 -6.64
CA ILE A 535 1.43 26.66 -6.46
C ILE A 535 2.12 27.98 -6.74
N ASP A 536 3.33 28.19 -6.19
CA ASP A 536 4.17 29.38 -6.44
C ASP A 536 4.36 29.55 -7.95
N PHE A 537 4.73 28.47 -8.66
CA PHE A 537 4.88 28.55 -10.11
C PHE A 537 3.58 28.80 -10.88
N ILE A 538 2.47 28.14 -10.52
CA ILE A 538 1.21 28.22 -11.28
C ILE A 538 0.32 29.41 -10.87
N ASP A 539 0.72 30.25 -9.92
CA ASP A 539 -0.04 31.45 -9.65
C ASP A 539 0.30 32.58 -10.64
N ASP A 540 1.59 32.78 -10.94
CA ASP A 540 2.04 33.86 -11.82
C ASP A 540 3.19 33.48 -12.79
N GLY A 541 3.71 32.24 -12.72
CA GLY A 541 4.82 31.76 -13.55
C GLY A 541 6.20 32.06 -12.99
N ILE A 542 6.29 32.71 -11.82
CA ILE A 542 7.51 33.16 -11.15
C ILE A 542 7.64 32.38 -9.85
N MET A 543 8.88 32.15 -9.42
CA MET A 543 9.15 31.52 -8.13
C MET A 543 9.49 32.62 -7.13
N ASN A 544 8.48 33.15 -6.43
CA ASN A 544 8.63 34.35 -5.58
C ASN A 544 8.10 34.19 -4.14
N ARG A 545 7.54 33.01 -3.78
CA ARG A 545 6.97 32.63 -2.48
C ARG A 545 5.57 33.20 -2.24
N SER A 546 4.81 33.45 -3.29
CA SER A 546 3.44 33.98 -3.27
C SER A 546 2.39 32.99 -2.78
N SER A 547 2.68 31.68 -2.69
CA SER A 547 1.66 30.63 -2.49
C SER A 547 0.67 30.91 -1.36
N GLY A 548 1.14 31.42 -0.21
CA GLY A 548 0.28 31.75 0.94
C GLY A 548 -0.64 32.96 0.69
N ASP A 549 -0.13 34.01 0.04
CA ASP A 549 -0.90 35.21 -0.27
C ASP A 549 -1.88 34.95 -1.42
N THR A 550 -1.47 34.15 -2.41
CA THR A 550 -2.34 33.59 -3.45
C THR A 550 -3.48 32.79 -2.83
N ALA A 551 -3.19 31.85 -1.92
CA ALA A 551 -4.20 31.04 -1.26
C ALA A 551 -5.23 31.90 -0.50
N GLN A 552 -4.76 32.92 0.22
CA GLN A 552 -5.61 33.85 0.95
C GLN A 552 -6.52 34.66 0.02
N THR A 553 -5.96 35.16 -1.08
CA THR A 553 -6.69 35.95 -2.09
C THR A 553 -7.77 35.10 -2.76
N VAL A 554 -7.42 33.89 -3.18
CA VAL A 554 -8.36 32.95 -3.78
C VAL A 554 -9.42 32.48 -2.77
N SER A 555 -9.13 32.49 -1.46
CA SER A 555 -10.11 32.12 -0.42
C SER A 555 -11.02 33.26 0.06
N GLY A 556 -10.95 34.42 -0.60
CA GLY A 556 -11.79 35.58 -0.33
C GLY A 556 -13.29 35.37 -0.64
N ALA A 557 -14.12 36.31 -0.19
CA ALA A 557 -15.57 36.26 -0.41
C ALA A 557 -15.89 36.28 -1.92
N GLY A 558 -16.57 35.24 -2.42
CA GLY A 558 -17.00 35.12 -3.82
C GLY A 558 -16.20 34.13 -4.69
N SER A 559 -15.23 33.39 -4.15
CA SER A 559 -14.47 32.40 -4.92
C SER A 559 -15.15 31.03 -5.02
N ALA A 560 -14.77 30.25 -6.04
CA ALA A 560 -15.21 28.87 -6.22
C ALA A 560 -14.63 27.88 -5.18
N LEU A 561 -13.67 28.32 -4.34
CA LEU A 561 -13.15 27.54 -3.21
C LEU A 561 -14.00 27.66 -1.94
N THR A 562 -15.22 28.20 -2.03
CA THR A 562 -16.20 28.25 -0.92
C THR A 562 -16.93 26.92 -0.69
N ASN A 563 -16.63 25.89 -1.49
CA ASN A 563 -17.22 24.55 -1.35
C ASN A 563 -16.68 23.85 -0.08
N PRO A 564 -17.52 23.21 0.76
CA PRO A 564 -17.11 22.47 1.96
C PRO A 564 -16.06 21.36 1.76
N VAL A 565 -15.71 21.00 0.52
CA VAL A 565 -14.64 20.04 0.20
C VAL A 565 -13.24 20.67 0.22
N TYR A 566 -13.12 22.00 0.11
CA TYR A 566 -11.84 22.72 0.04
C TYR A 566 -11.81 23.81 1.11
N GLY A 567 -11.00 23.60 2.15
CA GLY A 567 -10.91 24.50 3.30
C GLY A 567 -10.53 25.93 2.89
N LYS A 568 -11.21 26.92 3.50
CA LYS A 568 -10.88 28.33 3.34
C LYS A 568 -9.47 28.60 3.90
N PHE A 569 -8.57 29.13 3.09
CA PHE A 569 -7.25 29.55 3.55
C PHE A 569 -7.35 30.91 4.24
N THR A 570 -7.45 30.90 5.56
CA THR A 570 -7.40 32.11 6.39
C THR A 570 -6.06 32.22 7.12
N LYS A 571 -5.55 33.44 7.18
CA LYS A 571 -4.28 33.82 7.81
C LYS A 571 -4.58 34.91 8.83
N GLY A 572 -4.55 34.54 10.11
CA GLY A 572 -4.68 35.46 11.23
C GLY A 572 -3.36 36.21 11.49
N ALA A 573 -3.35 37.06 12.51
CA ALA A 573 -2.15 37.83 12.89
C ALA A 573 -0.98 36.95 13.40
N LYS A 574 -1.27 35.70 13.76
CA LYS A 574 -0.29 34.71 14.22
C LYS A 574 -0.74 33.30 13.84
N ALA A 575 0.20 32.36 13.81
CA ALA A 575 -0.04 30.95 13.49
C ALA A 575 -0.82 30.22 14.60
N TYR A 576 -0.31 30.35 15.82
CA TYR A 576 -0.74 29.62 17.00
C TYR A 576 -0.90 30.57 18.18
N ASP A 577 -1.80 30.23 19.08
CA ASP A 577 -1.76 30.71 20.46
C ASP A 577 -0.69 29.91 21.22
N SER A 578 0.02 30.58 22.11
CA SER A 578 1.03 29.96 22.95
C SER A 578 0.84 30.32 24.41
N VAL A 579 1.18 29.36 25.28
CA VAL A 579 1.22 29.55 26.73
C VAL A 579 2.67 29.41 27.16
N PHE A 580 3.13 30.31 28.02
CA PHE A 580 4.44 30.21 28.62
C PHE A 580 4.41 29.12 29.70
N ASP A 581 5.11 28.01 29.47
CA ASP A 581 5.28 26.92 30.42
C ASP A 581 6.65 27.04 31.09
N SER A 582 6.65 27.31 32.39
CA SER A 582 7.85 27.42 33.23
C SER A 582 8.19 26.14 33.99
N THR A 583 7.42 25.05 33.81
CA THR A 583 7.39 23.91 34.74
C THR A 583 7.76 22.56 34.14
N THR A 584 7.67 22.35 32.83
CA THR A 584 7.96 21.03 32.24
C THR A 584 9.47 20.77 32.09
N ASN A 585 9.99 19.78 32.82
CA ASN A 585 11.38 19.29 32.74
C ASN A 585 12.48 20.35 32.95
N GLY A 586 12.20 21.43 33.68
CA GLY A 586 13.19 22.46 34.01
C GLY A 586 13.58 23.39 32.84
N ILE A 587 12.84 23.35 31.72
CA ILE A 587 13.06 24.21 30.55
C ILE A 587 11.85 25.12 30.39
N SER A 588 12.02 26.42 30.66
CA SER A 588 10.99 27.41 30.35
C SER A 588 10.85 27.56 28.83
N LYS A 589 9.64 27.33 28.30
CA LYS A 589 9.36 27.46 26.86
C LYS A 589 7.92 27.88 26.59
N TYR A 590 7.70 28.53 25.45
CA TYR A 590 6.36 28.67 24.90
C TYR A 590 5.89 27.33 24.35
N VAL A 591 4.72 26.89 24.79
CA VAL A 591 4.03 25.69 24.31
C VAL A 591 2.84 26.14 23.47
N ILE A 592 2.74 25.62 22.25
CA ILE A 592 1.59 25.87 21.37
C ILE A 592 0.35 25.29 22.02
N SER A 593 -0.68 26.11 22.20
CA SER A 593 -1.93 25.70 22.83
C SER A 593 -2.98 25.32 21.79
N THR A 594 -3.25 26.23 20.85
CA THR A 594 -4.28 26.07 19.81
C THR A 594 -3.90 26.88 18.58
N ILE A 595 -4.56 26.61 17.46
CA ILE A 595 -4.47 27.47 16.28
C ILE A 595 -5.09 28.82 16.61
N ALA A 596 -4.38 29.89 16.27
CA ALA A 596 -4.85 31.23 16.59
C ALA A 596 -6.12 31.56 15.82
N SER A 597 -7.02 32.31 16.46
CA SER A 597 -8.22 32.84 15.81
C SER A 597 -7.89 33.52 14.48
N GLY A 598 -8.64 33.14 13.42
CA GLY A 598 -8.45 33.65 12.07
C GLY A 598 -7.41 32.91 11.22
N THR A 599 -6.65 31.97 11.78
CA THR A 599 -5.74 31.09 11.01
C THR A 599 -6.39 29.72 10.79
N SER A 600 -6.24 29.16 9.58
CA SER A 600 -6.79 27.85 9.20
C SER A 600 -5.71 26.76 9.13
N GLU A 601 -6.06 25.50 9.40
CA GLU A 601 -5.16 24.34 9.23
C GLU A 601 -4.61 24.24 7.80
N ALA A 602 -5.43 24.53 6.78
CA ALA A 602 -4.99 24.54 5.38
C ALA A 602 -3.90 25.59 5.13
N MET A 603 -4.01 26.79 5.71
CA MET A 603 -2.96 27.80 5.64
C MET A 603 -1.68 27.33 6.34
N LEU A 604 -1.79 26.77 7.55
CA LEU A 604 -0.65 26.23 8.29
C LEU A 604 0.08 25.13 7.52
N TYR A 605 -0.69 24.22 6.90
CA TYR A 605 -0.16 23.19 6.02
C TYR A 605 0.58 23.84 4.86
N LEU A 606 -0.05 24.69 4.06
CA LEU A 606 0.58 25.25 2.86
C LEU A 606 1.89 25.98 3.17
N VAL A 607 1.88 26.96 4.09
CA VAL A 607 3.07 27.80 4.36
C VAL A 607 4.11 27.12 5.25
N GLY A 608 3.81 25.90 5.72
CA GLY A 608 4.75 25.09 6.49
C GLY A 608 5.08 25.65 7.86
N TRP A 609 4.13 26.32 8.52
CA TRP A 609 4.34 26.77 9.90
C TRP A 609 4.37 25.56 10.83
N SER A 610 5.57 25.25 11.32
CA SER A 610 5.81 24.13 12.20
C SER A 610 5.24 24.39 13.60
N ARG A 611 4.95 23.32 14.34
CA ARG A 611 4.58 23.40 15.76
C ARG A 611 5.81 23.49 16.67
N SER A 612 6.82 24.25 16.29
CA SER A 612 8.07 24.38 17.05
C SER A 612 7.96 25.44 18.15
N ALA A 613 8.73 25.30 19.24
CA ALA A 613 8.84 26.31 20.28
C ALA A 613 9.33 27.68 19.77
N THR A 614 10.03 27.73 18.63
CA THR A 614 10.43 28.97 17.96
C THR A 614 9.29 29.66 17.20
N ASP A 615 8.26 28.91 16.81
CA ASP A 615 7.02 29.44 16.22
C ASP A 615 5.95 29.73 17.30
N ALA A 616 6.22 29.35 18.55
CA ALA A 616 5.40 29.64 19.72
C ALA A 616 5.76 30.99 20.37
N ASP A 617 6.91 31.59 20.04
CA ASP A 617 7.25 32.95 20.44
C ASP A 617 6.39 33.94 19.61
N PRO A 618 5.50 34.74 20.25
CA PRO A 618 4.62 35.67 19.54
C PRO A 618 5.36 36.69 18.66
N ALA A 619 6.59 37.09 19.04
CA ALA A 619 7.39 38.05 18.28
C ALA A 619 8.02 37.43 17.02
N ILE A 620 8.37 36.13 17.07
CA ILE A 620 8.94 35.40 15.94
C ILE A 620 7.84 34.89 15.00
N ALA A 621 6.69 34.47 15.55
CA ALA A 621 5.53 34.01 14.77
C ALA A 621 4.90 35.12 13.92
N ALA A 622 4.80 36.34 14.46
CA ALA A 622 4.29 37.51 13.73
C ALA A 622 5.20 37.92 12.56
N ALA A 623 6.52 37.82 12.71
CA ALA A 623 7.50 38.15 11.66
C ALA A 623 7.56 37.11 10.52
N LYS A 624 7.04 35.89 10.73
CA LYS A 624 7.04 34.78 9.76
C LYS A 624 5.78 34.71 8.90
N CYS A 625 4.87 35.69 9.02
CA CYS A 625 3.60 35.75 8.33
C CYS A 625 3.68 36.01 6.80
N GLY A 626 4.64 35.44 6.06
CA GLY A 626 4.76 35.69 4.61
C GLY A 626 5.80 34.86 3.84
N ALA A 627 6.38 33.81 4.43
CA ALA A 627 7.36 32.98 3.73
C ALA A 627 7.42 31.55 4.29
N TRP A 628 7.81 30.59 3.45
CA TRP A 628 8.13 29.22 3.85
C TRP A 628 9.38 29.21 4.75
N ASN A 629 9.16 29.33 6.06
CA ASN A 629 10.22 29.54 7.04
C ASN A 629 10.11 28.50 8.17
N THR A 630 10.59 27.28 7.94
CA THR A 630 11.28 26.47 8.98
C THR A 630 11.71 25.10 8.42
N PRO A 631 12.90 24.61 8.82
CA PRO A 631 13.12 23.18 8.98
C PRO A 631 12.23 22.70 10.14
N GLU A 632 11.36 21.72 9.92
CA GLU A 632 10.78 20.99 11.04
C GLU A 632 11.94 20.42 11.87
N ARG A 633 11.95 20.66 13.19
CA ARG A 633 12.77 19.83 14.07
C ARG A 633 12.25 18.38 13.94
N PRO A 634 13.17 17.39 13.96
CA PRO A 634 12.88 15.98 13.74
C PRO A 634 11.71 15.51 14.59
#